data_AF-A0A0D8BC93-F1
#
_entry.id   AF-A0A0D8BC93-F1
#
_cell.length_a   1.000
_cell.length_b   1.000
_cell.length_c   1.000
_cell.angle_alpha   90.00
_cell.angle_beta   90.00
_cell.angle_gamma   90.00
#
_symmetry.space_group_name_H-M   'P 1'
#
loop_
_entity.id
_entity.type
_entity.pdbx_description
1 polymer ?
#
loop_
_entity_poly.entity_id
_entity_poly.type
_entity_poly.pdbx_seq_one_letter_code
_entity_poly.pdbx_strand_id
1 'polypeptide(L)'
;MPVDGEPTTPIRSPAGLAALLGVRIPIVQAPMTYIAGAQLAAAVSNAGALGVIETTSTQGREDLKRVRDLTDAPVAANIALAARNDPSTVDVLADAGIRTVITSAGDPRVMTGRLRDAGMTVFHVVGSLRNALKAADAGVDGVIVEGVEGGGFKNPQAASTLVLLPLVASRVDLPIIAAGGICDGPSMAAALVLGAQGVQMGTRMLTSAESPIHDNLKNAVVGADETATVMLSVRGLPTMRVLRTPTAERALAAGRSDVGLDGIPTLYFTGDLAASMANTGQVAGRIGRVEAVADIIGQTWAGARAALDDARARLDA
;
A
#
# COMPACT_ATOMS: atom_id res chain seq x y z
N MET A 1 -24.09 18.50 -7.26
CA MET A 1 -24.00 18.02 -8.65
C MET A 1 -22.82 18.73 -9.30
N PRO A 2 -21.66 18.09 -9.51
CA PRO A 2 -20.74 18.62 -10.48
C PRO A 2 -21.38 18.44 -11.87
N VAL A 3 -21.27 19.49 -12.66
CA VAL A 3 -21.79 19.60 -14.02
C VAL A 3 -20.96 18.68 -14.92
N ASP A 4 -21.62 17.98 -15.84
CA ASP A 4 -20.98 17.18 -16.88
C ASP A 4 -19.93 18.01 -17.67
N GLY A 5 -18.74 17.44 -17.89
CA GLY A 5 -18.02 17.67 -19.15
C GLY A 5 -16.76 18.54 -19.16
N GLU A 6 -16.26 19.10 -18.05
CA GLU A 6 -14.91 19.68 -18.08
C GLU A 6 -13.84 18.58 -17.83
N PRO A 7 -12.82 18.44 -18.70
CA PRO A 7 -11.68 17.60 -18.40
C PRO A 7 -11.01 18.17 -17.15
N THR A 8 -11.14 17.46 -16.02
CA THR A 8 -10.40 17.81 -14.81
C THR A 8 -8.91 17.79 -15.16
N THR A 9 -8.24 18.93 -15.02
CA THR A 9 -6.79 19.04 -15.26
C THR A 9 -6.07 17.88 -14.58
N PRO A 10 -5.26 17.09 -15.32
CA PRO A 10 -4.58 15.94 -14.74
C PRO A 10 -3.78 16.33 -13.51
N ILE A 11 -3.93 15.58 -12.43
CA ILE A 11 -3.16 15.79 -11.20
C ILE A 11 -1.73 15.33 -11.47
N ARG A 12 -0.84 16.29 -11.74
CA ARG A 12 0.56 16.02 -12.11
C ARG A 12 1.57 16.36 -11.01
N SER A 13 1.11 16.75 -9.82
CA SER A 13 1.99 17.16 -8.73
C SER A 13 1.67 16.48 -7.39
N PRO A 14 2.67 16.33 -6.50
CA PRO A 14 2.44 15.88 -5.13
C PRO A 14 1.42 16.73 -4.36
N ALA A 15 1.41 18.05 -4.58
CA ALA A 15 0.44 18.95 -3.95
C ALA A 15 -0.99 18.69 -4.44
N GLY A 16 -1.17 18.44 -5.74
CA GLY A 16 -2.48 18.10 -6.29
C GLY A 16 -3.02 16.77 -5.77
N LEU A 17 -2.16 15.75 -5.65
CA LEU A 17 -2.56 14.47 -5.07
C LEU A 17 -2.90 14.62 -3.58
N ALA A 18 -2.09 15.36 -2.82
CA ALA A 18 -2.35 15.63 -1.41
C ALA A 18 -3.71 16.32 -1.21
N ALA A 19 -4.05 17.30 -2.05
CA ALA A 19 -5.36 17.97 -2.04
C ALA A 19 -6.52 17.01 -2.37
N LEU A 20 -6.38 16.15 -3.39
CA LEU A 20 -7.38 15.14 -3.73
C LEU A 20 -7.65 14.18 -2.57
N LEU A 21 -6.61 13.75 -1.87
CA LEU A 21 -6.71 12.84 -0.73
C LEU A 21 -7.08 13.55 0.59
N GLY A 22 -7.07 14.89 0.62
CA GLY A 22 -7.31 15.69 1.82
C GLY A 22 -6.15 15.69 2.83
N VAL A 23 -4.95 15.30 2.43
CA VAL A 23 -3.79 15.15 3.32
C VAL A 23 -2.73 16.22 3.06
N ARG A 24 -1.73 16.33 3.95
CA ARG A 24 -0.61 17.27 3.78
C ARG A 24 0.55 16.66 3.02
N ILE A 25 0.80 15.37 3.22
CA ILE A 25 1.92 14.64 2.65
C ILE A 25 1.35 13.46 1.84
N PRO A 26 1.64 13.35 0.53
CA PRO A 26 1.08 12.30 -0.34
C PRO A 26 1.80 10.96 -0.15
N ILE A 27 1.88 10.53 1.11
CA ILE A 27 2.30 9.21 1.53
C ILE A 27 1.05 8.48 1.97
N VAL A 28 0.92 7.22 1.55
CA VAL A 28 -0.19 6.34 1.89
C VAL A 28 0.37 5.12 2.61
N GLN A 29 -0.24 4.71 3.72
CA GLN A 29 0.09 3.44 4.35
C GLN A 29 -0.62 2.30 3.60
N ALA A 30 0.11 1.24 3.23
CA ALA A 30 -0.48 0.16 2.43
C ALA A 30 -1.52 -0.64 3.24
N PRO A 31 -2.67 -1.02 2.65
CA PRO A 31 -3.65 -1.85 3.35
C PRO A 31 -3.13 -3.27 3.54
N MET A 32 -2.78 -3.59 4.79
CA MET A 32 -2.21 -4.87 5.19
C MET A 32 -3.19 -5.55 6.12
N THR A 33 -3.83 -6.64 5.66
CA THR A 33 -4.84 -7.38 6.44
C THR A 33 -4.34 -7.68 7.85
N TYR A 34 -5.19 -7.47 8.86
CA TYR A 34 -4.89 -7.55 10.30
C TYR A 34 -3.97 -6.46 10.88
N ILE A 35 -3.10 -5.83 10.08
CA ILE A 35 -2.12 -4.84 10.54
C ILE A 35 -2.67 -3.42 10.40
N ALA A 36 -3.31 -3.14 9.27
CA ALA A 36 -3.86 -1.86 8.87
C ALA A 36 -5.22 -1.58 9.55
N GLY A 37 -5.21 -1.58 10.89
CA GLY A 37 -6.35 -1.25 11.73
C GLY A 37 -6.35 0.20 12.21
N ALA A 38 -7.29 0.53 13.10
CA ALA A 38 -7.56 1.87 13.60
C ALA A 38 -6.32 2.58 14.16
N GLN A 39 -5.53 1.87 14.97
CA GLN A 39 -4.32 2.42 15.60
C GLN A 39 -3.31 2.95 14.58
N LEU A 40 -2.90 2.09 13.63
CA LEU A 40 -1.89 2.44 12.63
C LEU A 40 -2.42 3.49 11.66
N ALA A 41 -3.66 3.33 11.18
CA ALA A 41 -4.26 4.29 10.26
C ALA A 41 -4.42 5.68 10.91
N ALA A 42 -4.83 5.75 12.19
CA ALA A 42 -4.92 7.01 12.91
C ALA A 42 -3.55 7.66 13.10
N ALA A 43 -2.52 6.90 13.46
CA ALA A 43 -1.16 7.42 13.59
C ALA A 43 -0.65 8.04 12.27
N VAL A 44 -0.87 7.36 11.14
CA VAL A 44 -0.50 7.85 9.80
C VAL A 44 -1.28 9.12 9.45
N SER A 45 -2.57 9.13 9.74
CA SER A 45 -3.45 10.27 9.43
C SER A 45 -3.13 11.51 10.27
N ASN A 46 -2.85 11.32 11.57
CA ASN A 46 -2.42 12.38 12.47
C ASN A 46 -1.04 12.96 12.08
N ALA A 47 -0.16 12.14 11.50
CA ALA A 47 1.10 12.60 10.92
C ALA A 47 0.92 13.42 9.62
N GLY A 48 -0.30 13.53 9.09
CA GLY A 48 -0.64 14.31 7.90
C GLY A 48 -0.50 13.55 6.59
N ALA A 49 -0.34 12.23 6.65
CA ALA A 49 -0.38 11.30 5.51
C ALA A 49 -1.75 10.60 5.45
N LEU A 50 -1.96 9.68 4.51
CA LEU A 50 -3.22 8.93 4.41
C LEU A 50 -3.11 7.56 5.09
N GLY A 51 -3.76 7.41 6.24
CA GLY A 51 -3.98 6.10 6.86
C GLY A 51 -5.05 5.30 6.13
N VAL A 52 -4.90 3.98 6.11
CA VAL A 52 -5.82 3.08 5.39
C VAL A 52 -6.27 1.95 6.31
N ILE A 53 -7.58 1.79 6.47
CA ILE A 53 -8.19 0.67 7.18
C ILE A 53 -8.42 -0.49 6.20
N GLU A 54 -7.90 -1.68 6.50
CA GLU A 54 -8.28 -2.89 5.76
C GLU A 54 -9.69 -3.35 6.14
N THR A 55 -10.48 -3.87 5.19
CA THR A 55 -11.86 -4.33 5.47
C THR A 55 -12.06 -5.83 5.24
N THR A 56 -10.97 -6.58 5.06
CA THR A 56 -11.02 -8.02 4.79
C THR A 56 -11.29 -8.80 6.07
N SER A 57 -10.59 -8.48 7.15
CA SER A 57 -10.81 -9.12 8.45
C SER A 57 -12.04 -8.54 9.17
N THR A 58 -12.57 -9.28 10.15
CA THR A 58 -13.65 -8.78 11.01
C THR A 58 -13.19 -7.57 11.83
N GLN A 59 -11.99 -7.63 12.40
CA GLN A 59 -11.39 -6.51 13.13
C GLN A 59 -11.30 -5.25 12.27
N GLY A 60 -10.85 -5.38 11.03
CA GLY A 60 -10.72 -4.25 10.11
C GLY A 60 -12.06 -3.55 9.82
N ARG A 61 -13.16 -4.31 9.75
CA ARG A 61 -14.51 -3.74 9.58
C ARG A 61 -14.99 -3.01 10.83
N GLU A 62 -14.68 -3.52 12.02
CA GLU A 62 -14.97 -2.83 13.29
C GLU A 62 -14.13 -1.54 13.41
N ASP A 63 -12.91 -1.58 12.89
CA ASP A 63 -11.96 -0.47 12.93
C ASP A 63 -12.37 0.73 12.09
N LEU A 64 -13.24 0.55 11.08
CA LEU A 64 -13.82 1.65 10.31
C LEU A 64 -14.53 2.66 11.20
N LYS A 65 -15.20 2.19 12.28
CA LYS A 65 -15.86 3.08 13.24
C LYS A 65 -14.88 3.54 14.32
N ARG A 66 -14.10 2.62 14.87
CA ARG A 66 -13.15 2.89 15.96
C ARG A 66 -12.09 3.93 15.61
N VAL A 67 -11.70 4.03 14.34
CA VAL A 67 -10.68 5.01 13.92
C VAL A 67 -11.09 6.46 14.22
N ARG A 68 -12.39 6.76 14.28
CA ARG A 68 -12.90 8.09 14.61
C ARG A 68 -12.74 8.48 16.08
N ASP A 69 -12.54 7.50 16.97
CA ASP A 69 -12.16 7.77 18.36
C ASP A 69 -10.69 8.22 18.48
N LEU A 70 -9.89 8.01 17.42
CA LEU A 70 -8.44 8.22 17.42
C LEU A 70 -7.99 9.38 16.52
N THR A 71 -8.81 9.76 15.53
CA THR A 71 -8.48 10.86 14.62
C THR A 71 -9.71 11.45 13.90
N ASP A 72 -9.70 12.77 13.78
CA ASP A 72 -10.58 13.53 12.87
C ASP A 72 -9.98 13.69 11.47
N ALA A 73 -8.72 13.30 11.27
CA ALA A 73 -8.04 13.42 9.99
C ALA A 73 -8.63 12.46 8.94
N PRO A 74 -8.40 12.72 7.63
CA PRO A 74 -8.83 11.82 6.58
C PRO A 74 -8.21 10.42 6.71
N VAL A 75 -9.07 9.42 6.61
CA VAL A 75 -8.72 8.00 6.62
C VAL A 75 -9.39 7.37 5.40
N ALA A 76 -8.66 6.50 4.72
CA ALA A 76 -9.18 5.69 3.62
C ALA A 76 -9.52 4.28 4.10
N ALA A 77 -10.25 3.54 3.26
CA ALA A 77 -10.49 2.11 3.47
C ALA A 77 -10.03 1.30 2.26
N ASN A 78 -9.63 0.05 2.48
CA ASN A 78 -9.32 -0.89 1.41
C ASN A 78 -10.37 -1.99 1.25
N ILE A 79 -10.74 -2.28 0.01
CA ILE A 79 -11.56 -3.42 -0.38
C ILE A 79 -10.75 -4.36 -1.28
N ALA A 80 -10.47 -5.57 -0.81
CA ALA A 80 -9.95 -6.64 -1.66
C ALA A 80 -11.13 -7.28 -2.41
N LEU A 81 -11.29 -6.94 -3.69
CA LEU A 81 -12.51 -7.21 -4.47
C LEU A 81 -12.80 -8.71 -4.66
N ALA A 82 -11.78 -9.56 -4.68
CA ALA A 82 -11.94 -11.01 -4.72
C ALA A 82 -12.53 -11.59 -3.42
N ALA A 83 -12.36 -10.91 -2.30
CA ALA A 83 -12.89 -11.32 -1.00
C ALA A 83 -14.16 -10.57 -0.61
N ARG A 84 -14.35 -9.34 -1.11
CA ARG A 84 -15.43 -8.41 -0.73
C ARG A 84 -15.86 -7.62 -1.95
N ASN A 85 -17.04 -7.92 -2.48
CA ASN A 85 -17.68 -7.15 -3.55
C ASN A 85 -19.18 -6.94 -3.31
N ASP A 86 -19.63 -7.13 -2.06
CA ASP A 86 -21.00 -6.88 -1.65
C ASP A 86 -21.30 -5.37 -1.72
N PRO A 87 -22.32 -4.95 -2.49
CA PRO A 87 -22.77 -3.55 -2.55
C PRO A 87 -23.02 -2.89 -1.19
N SER A 88 -23.44 -3.64 -0.16
CA SER A 88 -23.67 -3.11 1.20
C SER A 88 -22.41 -2.50 1.83
N THR A 89 -21.23 -2.87 1.33
CA THR A 89 -19.95 -2.31 1.78
C THR A 89 -19.89 -0.80 1.56
N VAL A 90 -20.55 -0.28 0.52
CA VAL A 90 -20.57 1.16 0.22
C VAL A 90 -21.23 1.94 1.35
N ASP A 91 -22.38 1.45 1.84
CA ASP A 91 -23.12 2.09 2.93
C ASP A 91 -22.30 2.08 4.23
N VAL A 92 -21.66 0.95 4.54
CA VAL A 92 -20.79 0.82 5.73
C VAL A 92 -19.63 1.82 5.69
N LEU A 93 -19.04 2.04 4.52
CA LEU A 93 -17.96 3.01 4.33
C LEU A 93 -18.46 4.45 4.44
N ALA A 94 -19.63 4.75 3.87
CA ALA A 94 -20.25 6.07 3.95
C ALA A 94 -20.60 6.43 5.39
N ASP A 95 -21.20 5.49 6.14
CA ASP A 95 -21.54 5.63 7.56
C ASP A 95 -20.31 5.89 8.44
N ALA A 96 -19.17 5.30 8.08
CA ALA A 96 -17.88 5.52 8.75
C ALA A 96 -17.18 6.85 8.32
N GLY A 97 -17.79 7.62 7.43
CA GLY A 97 -17.23 8.86 6.90
C GLY A 97 -15.98 8.64 6.03
N ILE A 98 -15.87 7.49 5.37
CA ILE A 98 -14.77 7.20 4.43
C ILE A 98 -15.06 7.91 3.11
N ARG A 99 -14.09 8.72 2.65
CA ARG A 99 -14.18 9.45 1.37
C ARG A 99 -13.22 8.96 0.30
N THR A 100 -12.21 8.16 0.69
CA THR A 100 -11.24 7.57 -0.23
C THR A 100 -11.23 6.07 -0.05
N VAL A 101 -11.35 5.33 -1.16
CA VAL A 101 -11.36 3.87 -1.17
C VAL A 101 -10.27 3.33 -2.08
N ILE A 102 -9.45 2.44 -1.55
CA ILE A 102 -8.41 1.72 -2.29
C ILE A 102 -8.95 0.34 -2.60
N THR A 103 -9.20 0.02 -3.86
CA THR A 103 -9.58 -1.32 -4.28
C THR A 103 -8.36 -2.12 -4.73
N SER A 104 -8.34 -3.41 -4.46
CA SER A 104 -7.26 -4.32 -4.87
C SER A 104 -7.80 -5.70 -5.22
N ALA A 105 -6.93 -6.56 -5.77
CA ALA A 105 -7.20 -7.98 -5.99
C ALA A 105 -8.58 -8.28 -6.61
N GLY A 106 -8.81 -7.89 -7.87
CA GLY A 106 -10.06 -8.19 -8.58
C GLY A 106 -10.33 -7.21 -9.72
N ASP A 107 -11.55 -7.24 -10.26
CA ASP A 107 -11.98 -6.35 -11.34
C ASP A 107 -12.58 -5.05 -10.78
N PRO A 108 -11.97 -3.87 -11.02
CA PRO A 108 -12.44 -2.60 -10.47
C PRO A 108 -13.87 -2.25 -10.90
N ARG A 109 -14.32 -2.71 -12.07
CA ARG A 109 -15.66 -2.42 -12.61
C ARG A 109 -16.79 -2.87 -11.70
N VAL A 110 -16.53 -3.83 -10.81
CA VAL A 110 -17.55 -4.38 -9.91
C VAL A 110 -18.04 -3.34 -8.90
N MET A 111 -17.16 -2.45 -8.42
CA MET A 111 -17.48 -1.52 -7.32
C MET A 111 -17.24 -0.04 -7.65
N THR A 112 -16.38 0.31 -8.61
CA THR A 112 -16.00 1.72 -8.85
C THR A 112 -17.20 2.63 -9.06
N GLY A 113 -18.17 2.24 -9.91
CA GLY A 113 -19.37 3.05 -10.15
C GLY A 113 -20.13 3.37 -8.86
N ARG A 114 -20.43 2.34 -8.06
CA ARG A 114 -21.18 2.50 -6.80
C ARG A 114 -20.45 3.36 -5.77
N LEU A 115 -19.14 3.19 -5.65
CA LEU A 115 -18.31 3.99 -4.76
C LEU A 115 -18.31 5.47 -5.18
N ARG A 116 -18.20 5.74 -6.48
CA ARG A 116 -18.23 7.11 -7.02
C ARG A 116 -19.62 7.73 -6.92
N ASP A 117 -20.69 6.96 -7.15
CA ASP A 117 -22.08 7.41 -6.95
C ASP A 117 -22.34 7.83 -5.50
N ALA A 118 -21.65 7.19 -4.53
CA ALA A 118 -21.65 7.57 -3.12
C ALA A 118 -20.70 8.73 -2.78
N GLY A 119 -20.06 9.36 -3.78
CA GLY A 119 -19.17 10.51 -3.61
C GLY A 119 -17.76 10.17 -3.11
N MET A 120 -17.34 8.90 -3.21
CA MET A 120 -16.00 8.48 -2.80
C MET A 120 -15.01 8.55 -3.96
N THR A 121 -13.78 8.96 -3.64
CA THR A 121 -12.62 8.88 -4.53
C THR A 121 -12.08 7.44 -4.54
N VAL A 122 -11.92 6.85 -5.72
CA VAL A 122 -11.49 5.45 -5.87
C VAL A 122 -10.09 5.36 -6.45
N PHE A 123 -9.18 4.73 -5.73
CA PHE A 123 -7.88 4.30 -6.24
C PHE A 123 -7.87 2.77 -6.44
N HIS A 124 -7.23 2.27 -7.49
CA HIS A 124 -7.09 0.83 -7.72
C HIS A 124 -5.63 0.38 -7.80
N VAL A 125 -5.29 -0.71 -7.10
CA VAL A 125 -3.95 -1.30 -7.11
C VAL A 125 -3.73 -2.10 -8.39
N VAL A 126 -2.63 -1.82 -9.11
CA VAL A 126 -2.29 -2.45 -10.39
C VAL A 126 -0.83 -2.91 -10.42
N GLY A 127 -0.61 -4.15 -10.83
CA GLY A 127 0.73 -4.75 -11.01
C GLY A 127 1.14 -4.96 -12.46
N SER A 128 0.44 -4.35 -13.42
CA SER A 128 0.77 -4.42 -14.85
C SER A 128 0.12 -3.26 -15.63
N LEU A 129 0.69 -2.91 -16.79
CA LEU A 129 0.09 -1.91 -17.68
C LEU A 129 -1.33 -2.31 -18.12
N ARG A 130 -1.56 -3.59 -18.42
CA ARG A 130 -2.90 -4.10 -18.78
C ARG A 130 -3.92 -3.81 -17.69
N ASN A 131 -3.56 -3.99 -16.41
CA ASN A 131 -4.46 -3.72 -15.30
C ASN A 131 -4.64 -2.21 -15.07
N ALA A 132 -3.61 -1.40 -15.29
CA ALA A 132 -3.71 0.06 -15.24
C ALA A 132 -4.73 0.61 -16.27
N LEU A 133 -4.64 0.15 -17.52
CA LEU A 133 -5.59 0.54 -18.57
C LEU A 133 -7.02 0.10 -18.23
N LYS A 134 -7.20 -1.14 -17.76
CA LYS A 134 -8.51 -1.62 -17.29
C LYS A 134 -9.08 -0.81 -16.12
N ALA A 135 -8.22 -0.37 -15.19
CA ALA A 135 -8.65 0.46 -14.08
C ALA A 135 -9.09 1.85 -14.57
N ALA A 136 -8.35 2.44 -15.51
CA ALA A 136 -8.74 3.69 -16.16
C ALA A 136 -10.08 3.55 -16.90
N ASP A 137 -10.26 2.49 -17.68
CA ASP A 137 -11.52 2.19 -18.37
C ASP A 137 -12.70 1.99 -17.39
N ALA A 138 -12.42 1.52 -16.17
CA ALA A 138 -13.42 1.37 -15.11
C ALA A 138 -13.79 2.71 -14.44
N GLY A 139 -13.12 3.80 -14.78
CA GLY A 139 -13.41 5.14 -14.28
C GLY A 139 -12.93 5.40 -12.85
N VAL A 140 -11.84 4.76 -12.42
CA VAL A 140 -11.21 5.06 -11.11
C VAL A 140 -10.61 6.47 -11.14
N ASP A 141 -10.51 7.12 -9.99
CA ASP A 141 -9.97 8.48 -9.87
C ASP A 141 -8.43 8.48 -9.77
N GLY A 142 -7.81 7.32 -9.53
CA GLY A 142 -6.36 7.15 -9.53
C GLY A 142 -5.91 5.68 -9.49
N VAL A 143 -4.61 5.45 -9.67
CA VAL A 143 -4.02 4.10 -9.60
C VAL A 143 -2.86 4.03 -8.62
N ILE A 144 -2.75 2.88 -7.95
CA ILE A 144 -1.59 2.53 -7.15
C ILE A 144 -0.77 1.51 -7.94
N VAL A 145 0.38 1.94 -8.48
CA VAL A 145 1.23 1.10 -9.32
C VAL A 145 2.21 0.35 -8.45
N GLU A 146 2.02 -0.96 -8.31
CA GLU A 146 2.79 -1.79 -7.38
C GLU A 146 3.77 -2.72 -8.10
N GLY A 147 5.07 -2.53 -7.84
CA GLY A 147 6.13 -3.39 -8.36
C GLY A 147 6.23 -4.76 -7.68
N VAL A 148 6.87 -5.71 -8.36
CA VAL A 148 7.06 -7.10 -7.90
C VAL A 148 7.91 -7.23 -6.62
N GLU A 149 8.69 -6.20 -6.28
CA GLU A 149 9.49 -6.10 -5.06
C GLU A 149 8.65 -5.84 -3.79
N GLY A 150 7.37 -5.43 -3.93
CA GLY A 150 6.44 -5.28 -2.81
C GLY A 150 6.11 -6.60 -2.11
N GLY A 151 5.65 -6.53 -0.86
CA GLY A 151 5.23 -7.71 -0.09
C GLY A 151 3.84 -8.21 -0.46
N GLY A 152 3.49 -9.42 0.00
CA GLY A 152 2.16 -10.00 -0.20
C GLY A 152 1.97 -10.59 -1.59
N PHE A 153 0.72 -10.68 -2.06
CA PHE A 153 0.40 -11.29 -3.35
C PHE A 153 1.05 -10.54 -4.53
N LYS A 154 1.72 -11.28 -5.41
CA LYS A 154 2.44 -10.78 -6.59
C LYS A 154 2.37 -11.78 -7.74
N ASN A 155 2.44 -11.27 -8.97
CA ASN A 155 2.73 -12.11 -10.12
C ASN A 155 4.26 -12.29 -10.23
N PRO A 156 4.81 -13.53 -10.27
CA PRO A 156 6.25 -13.78 -10.42
C PRO A 156 6.87 -13.16 -11.67
N GLN A 157 6.09 -12.94 -12.73
CA GLN A 157 6.54 -12.29 -13.95
C GLN A 157 6.25 -10.78 -13.98
N ALA A 158 5.74 -10.20 -12.88
CA ALA A 158 5.51 -8.76 -12.83
C ALA A 158 6.83 -7.99 -12.91
N ALA A 159 6.76 -6.80 -13.53
CA ALA A 159 7.87 -5.88 -13.59
C ALA A 159 8.15 -5.24 -12.22
N SER A 160 9.38 -4.80 -12.01
CA SER A 160 9.74 -4.00 -10.84
C SER A 160 9.15 -2.59 -10.92
N THR A 161 9.10 -1.87 -9.80
CA THR A 161 8.63 -0.48 -9.74
C THR A 161 9.41 0.40 -10.71
N LEU A 162 10.73 0.22 -10.82
CA LEU A 162 11.59 0.97 -11.74
C LEU A 162 11.14 0.85 -13.21
N VAL A 163 10.60 -0.30 -13.61
CA VAL A 163 10.16 -0.56 -14.99
C VAL A 163 8.66 -0.26 -15.17
N LEU A 164 7.84 -0.72 -14.23
CA LEU A 164 6.38 -0.65 -14.33
C LEU A 164 5.86 0.78 -14.18
N LEU A 165 6.41 1.54 -13.24
CA LEU A 165 5.93 2.88 -12.92
C LEU A 165 6.00 3.85 -14.12
N PRO A 166 7.16 4.08 -14.75
CA PRO A 166 7.23 4.99 -15.90
C PRO A 166 6.46 4.46 -17.11
N LEU A 167 6.37 3.13 -17.27
CA LEU A 167 5.55 2.52 -18.32
C LEU A 167 4.07 2.89 -18.15
N VAL A 168 3.52 2.76 -16.94
CA VAL A 168 2.13 3.15 -16.66
C VAL A 168 1.96 4.66 -16.78
N ALA A 169 2.86 5.46 -16.21
CA ALA A 169 2.80 6.92 -16.25
C ALA A 169 2.78 7.48 -17.68
N SER A 170 3.42 6.79 -18.64
CA SER A 170 3.40 7.18 -20.06
C SER A 170 2.09 6.86 -20.80
N ARG A 171 1.14 6.16 -20.16
CA ARG A 171 -0.05 5.58 -20.81
C ARG A 171 -1.38 5.96 -20.17
N VAL A 172 -1.39 6.58 -18.99
CA VAL A 172 -2.61 7.02 -18.29
C VAL A 172 -2.44 8.46 -17.79
N ASP A 173 -3.53 9.23 -17.81
CA ASP A 173 -3.57 10.60 -17.26
C ASP A 173 -4.04 10.65 -15.79
N LEU A 174 -4.31 9.49 -15.20
CA LEU A 174 -4.71 9.36 -13.80
C LEU A 174 -3.56 9.72 -12.85
N PRO A 175 -3.85 10.28 -11.65
CA PRO A 175 -2.84 10.39 -10.60
C PRO A 175 -2.32 9.01 -10.20
N ILE A 176 -1.00 8.93 -9.98
CA ILE A 176 -0.30 7.69 -9.67
C ILE A 176 0.30 7.77 -8.26
N ILE A 177 0.03 6.74 -7.46
CA ILE A 177 0.76 6.44 -6.23
C ILE A 177 1.68 5.25 -6.52
N ALA A 178 2.98 5.40 -6.34
CA ALA A 178 3.92 4.30 -6.50
C ALA A 178 3.93 3.39 -5.26
N ALA A 179 3.99 2.07 -5.44
CA ALA A 179 4.07 1.10 -4.36
C ALA A 179 5.12 0.01 -4.67
N GLY A 180 5.72 -0.55 -3.62
CA GLY A 180 6.80 -1.54 -3.75
C GLY A 180 8.17 -0.87 -3.94
N GLY A 181 9.15 -1.22 -3.09
CA GLY A 181 10.49 -0.63 -3.16
C GLY A 181 10.67 0.70 -2.40
N ILE A 182 9.60 1.26 -1.83
CA ILE A 182 9.64 2.56 -1.15
C ILE A 182 9.63 2.41 0.37
N CYS A 183 10.61 3.05 1.03
CA CYS A 183 10.75 3.06 2.50
C CYS A 183 11.37 4.34 3.08
N ASP A 184 11.83 5.27 2.24
CA ASP A 184 12.59 6.45 2.66
C ASP A 184 12.57 7.58 1.61
N GLY A 185 13.25 8.69 1.92
CA GLY A 185 13.34 9.87 1.05
C GLY A 185 13.88 9.59 -0.35
N PRO A 186 15.06 8.94 -0.51
CA PRO A 186 15.59 8.60 -1.82
C PRO A 186 14.65 7.73 -2.68
N SER A 187 13.99 6.74 -2.07
CA SER A 187 13.03 5.90 -2.81
C SER A 187 11.76 6.66 -3.18
N MET A 188 11.29 7.60 -2.34
CA MET A 188 10.22 8.52 -2.70
C MET A 188 10.63 9.47 -3.84
N ALA A 189 11.82 10.07 -3.77
CA ALA A 189 12.35 10.91 -4.84
C ALA A 189 12.41 10.18 -6.18
N ALA A 190 12.90 8.94 -6.19
CA ALA A 190 12.92 8.11 -7.39
C ALA A 190 11.52 7.88 -7.96
N ALA A 191 10.53 7.57 -7.11
CA ALA A 191 9.14 7.40 -7.55
C ALA A 191 8.55 8.67 -8.19
N LEU A 192 8.85 9.85 -7.62
CA LEU A 192 8.41 11.13 -8.20
C LEU A 192 9.03 11.38 -9.58
N VAL A 193 10.33 11.12 -9.73
CA VAL A 193 11.03 11.23 -11.03
C VAL A 193 10.44 10.28 -12.07
N LEU A 194 10.04 9.07 -11.65
CA LEU A 194 9.43 8.07 -12.52
C LEU A 194 7.96 8.36 -12.88
N GLY A 195 7.37 9.44 -12.36
CA GLY A 195 6.06 9.94 -12.77
C GLY A 195 4.94 9.77 -11.75
N ALA A 196 5.23 9.31 -10.53
CA ALA A 196 4.23 9.28 -9.45
C ALA A 196 4.02 10.66 -8.82
N GLN A 197 2.84 10.89 -8.23
CA GLN A 197 2.55 12.07 -7.42
C GLN A 197 2.61 11.76 -5.92
N GLY A 198 2.66 10.49 -5.54
CA GLY A 198 2.77 10.05 -4.16
C GLY A 198 3.31 8.63 -4.06
N VAL A 199 3.46 8.15 -2.83
CA VAL A 199 3.98 6.81 -2.56
C VAL A 199 3.15 6.07 -1.53
N GLN A 200 3.10 4.75 -1.67
CA GLN A 200 2.51 3.85 -0.70
C GLN A 200 3.60 3.00 -0.04
N MET A 201 3.62 3.01 1.30
CA MET A 201 4.57 2.25 2.10
C MET A 201 3.88 1.13 2.87
N GLY A 202 4.27 -0.12 2.59
CA GLY A 202 3.79 -1.31 3.29
C GLY A 202 4.76 -1.74 4.38
N THR A 203 5.83 -2.43 4.00
CA THR A 203 6.82 -2.99 4.94
C THR A 203 7.42 -1.94 5.89
N ARG A 204 7.66 -0.71 5.44
CA ARG A 204 8.12 0.38 6.32
C ARG A 204 7.10 0.78 7.41
N MET A 205 5.80 0.74 7.08
CA MET A 205 4.72 1.00 8.05
C MET A 205 4.43 -0.22 8.92
N LEU A 206 4.58 -1.44 8.39
CA LEU A 206 4.51 -2.67 9.17
C LEU A 206 5.53 -2.68 10.32
N THR A 207 6.71 -2.11 10.10
CA THR A 207 7.79 -2.03 11.10
C THR A 207 7.78 -0.75 11.95
N SER A 208 6.71 0.06 11.90
CA SER A 208 6.63 1.24 12.77
C SER A 208 6.34 0.87 14.23
N ALA A 209 6.55 1.83 15.13
CA ALA A 209 6.23 1.66 16.55
C ALA A 209 4.73 1.38 16.76
N GLU A 210 3.87 2.09 16.02
CA GLU A 210 2.41 2.05 16.12
C GLU A 210 1.77 0.84 15.43
N SER A 211 2.55 0.11 14.61
CA SER A 211 2.10 -1.15 14.03
C SER A 211 1.81 -2.18 15.14
N PRO A 212 0.66 -2.88 15.10
CA PRO A 212 0.24 -3.78 16.18
C PRO A 212 0.97 -5.13 16.17
N ILE A 213 1.86 -5.37 15.20
CA ILE A 213 2.59 -6.63 15.12
C ILE A 213 3.60 -6.78 16.26
N HIS A 214 3.85 -8.01 16.64
CA HIS A 214 4.79 -8.39 17.68
C HIS A 214 6.23 -8.01 17.30
N ASP A 215 7.02 -7.61 18.29
CA ASP A 215 8.39 -7.11 18.10
C ASP A 215 9.31 -8.14 17.45
N ASN A 216 9.11 -9.44 17.69
CA ASN A 216 9.83 -10.52 16.98
C ASN A 216 9.76 -10.35 15.46
N LEU A 217 8.59 -10.03 14.90
CA LEU A 217 8.45 -9.83 13.46
C LEU A 217 9.07 -8.49 13.03
N LYS A 218 8.90 -7.41 13.81
CA LYS A 218 9.55 -6.12 13.53
C LYS A 218 11.08 -6.29 13.48
N ASN A 219 11.65 -6.97 14.47
CA ASN A 219 13.08 -7.24 14.58
C ASN A 219 13.59 -8.16 13.47
N ALA A 220 12.80 -9.15 13.05
CA ALA A 220 13.16 -10.01 11.92
C ALA A 220 13.22 -9.22 10.60
N VAL A 221 12.34 -8.23 10.40
CA VAL A 221 12.42 -7.33 9.24
C VAL A 221 13.57 -6.34 9.37
N VAL A 222 13.84 -5.83 10.57
CA VAL A 222 14.97 -4.89 10.82
C VAL A 222 16.33 -5.55 10.64
N GLY A 223 16.46 -6.83 11.03
CA GLY A 223 17.67 -7.62 10.84
C GLY A 223 17.83 -8.26 9.46
N ALA A 224 16.92 -7.96 8.53
CA ALA A 224 16.92 -8.51 7.18
C ALA A 224 18.00 -7.85 6.30
N ASP A 225 18.57 -8.63 5.37
CA ASP A 225 19.41 -8.12 4.29
C ASP A 225 18.64 -8.01 2.96
N GLU A 226 19.32 -7.65 1.87
CA GLU A 226 18.72 -7.51 0.53
C GLU A 226 18.18 -8.83 -0.05
N THR A 227 18.64 -9.96 0.47
CA THR A 227 18.22 -11.30 0.05
C THR A 227 17.12 -11.88 0.94
N ALA A 228 16.80 -11.28 2.08
CA ALA A 228 15.93 -11.84 3.10
C ALA A 228 14.45 -12.03 2.72
N THR A 229 14.05 -11.89 1.45
CA THR A 229 12.70 -12.26 0.98
C THR A 229 12.75 -13.31 -0.12
N VAL A 230 11.65 -14.06 -0.27
CA VAL A 230 11.44 -15.06 -1.32
C VAL A 230 10.04 -14.92 -1.91
N MET A 231 9.85 -15.44 -3.13
CA MET A 231 8.54 -15.61 -3.73
C MET A 231 8.07 -17.06 -3.57
N LEU A 232 6.92 -17.26 -2.95
CA LEU A 232 6.35 -18.56 -2.66
C LEU A 232 5.07 -18.81 -3.43
N SER A 233 4.98 -19.96 -4.08
CA SER A 233 3.69 -20.47 -4.55
C SER A 233 2.89 -20.99 -3.36
N VAL A 234 1.66 -20.49 -3.21
CA VAL A 234 0.75 -20.90 -2.14
C VAL A 234 -0.48 -21.54 -2.78
N ARG A 235 -0.87 -22.72 -2.29
CA ARG A 235 -1.96 -23.49 -2.91
C ARG A 235 -3.26 -22.69 -2.93
N GLY A 236 -3.86 -22.57 -4.12
CA GLY A 236 -5.15 -21.90 -4.31
C GLY A 236 -5.08 -20.37 -4.23
N LEU A 237 -3.88 -19.79 -4.10
CA LEU A 237 -3.66 -18.36 -3.99
C LEU A 237 -2.62 -17.88 -5.00
N PRO A 238 -2.59 -16.57 -5.33
CA PRO A 238 -1.47 -16.00 -6.08
C PRO A 238 -0.14 -16.22 -5.35
N THR A 239 0.97 -16.19 -6.10
CA THR A 239 2.30 -16.21 -5.51
C THR A 239 2.46 -15.04 -4.52
N MET A 240 3.20 -15.24 -3.45
CA MET A 240 3.39 -14.24 -2.40
C MET A 240 4.87 -13.92 -2.20
N ARG A 241 5.21 -12.64 -2.00
CA ARG A 241 6.52 -12.24 -1.49
C ARG A 241 6.49 -12.11 0.03
N VAL A 242 7.36 -12.86 0.67
CA VAL A 242 7.42 -13.01 2.13
C VAL A 242 8.86 -12.98 2.62
N LEU A 243 9.04 -12.73 3.91
CA LEU A 243 10.32 -12.88 4.59
C LEU A 243 10.81 -14.33 4.49
N ARG A 244 12.09 -14.51 4.24
CA ARG A 244 12.77 -15.81 4.13
C ARG A 244 13.02 -16.39 5.52
N THR A 245 11.96 -16.91 6.14
CA THR A 245 12.05 -17.68 7.39
C THR A 245 12.38 -19.16 7.09
N PRO A 246 12.82 -19.96 8.08
CA PRO A 246 12.99 -21.40 7.88
C PRO A 246 11.73 -22.11 7.36
N THR A 247 10.53 -21.64 7.73
CA THR A 247 9.27 -22.14 7.19
C THR A 247 9.09 -21.77 5.72
N ALA A 248 9.42 -20.54 5.32
CA ALA A 248 9.39 -20.12 3.92
C ALA A 248 10.40 -20.90 3.06
N GLU A 249 11.60 -21.17 3.58
CA GLU A 249 12.63 -21.94 2.87
C GLU A 249 12.21 -23.39 2.64
N ARG A 250 11.62 -24.03 3.64
CA ARG A 250 11.06 -25.39 3.49
C ARG A 250 9.96 -25.42 2.42
N ALA A 251 9.07 -24.44 2.42
CA ALA A 251 8.03 -24.30 1.40
C ALA A 251 8.60 -24.08 -0.01
N LEU A 252 9.65 -23.26 -0.11
CA LEU A 252 10.34 -23.02 -1.38
C LEU A 252 10.99 -24.30 -1.91
N ALA A 253 11.69 -25.06 -1.06
CA ALA A 253 12.33 -26.33 -1.42
C ALA A 253 11.30 -27.39 -1.85
N ALA A 254 10.11 -27.39 -1.26
CA ALA A 254 9.00 -28.27 -1.64
C ALA A 254 8.29 -27.83 -2.94
N GLY A 255 8.64 -26.66 -3.51
CA GLY A 255 8.02 -26.08 -4.70
C GLY A 255 6.63 -25.46 -4.46
N ARG A 256 6.07 -25.61 -3.27
CA ARG A 256 4.81 -25.00 -2.82
C ARG A 256 4.75 -24.95 -1.30
N SER A 257 4.01 -23.98 -0.76
CA SER A 257 3.66 -24.00 0.66
C SER A 257 2.49 -24.94 0.93
N ASP A 258 2.70 -25.91 1.83
CA ASP A 258 1.62 -26.65 2.49
C ASP A 258 1.09 -25.90 3.73
N VAL A 259 1.81 -24.88 4.20
CA VAL A 259 1.36 -23.97 5.27
C VAL A 259 0.39 -22.96 4.67
N GLY A 260 -0.86 -22.99 5.13
CA GLY A 260 -1.90 -22.03 4.79
C GLY A 260 -1.71 -20.64 5.43
N LEU A 261 -2.67 -19.75 5.18
CA LEU A 261 -2.68 -18.40 5.76
C LEU A 261 -3.43 -18.32 7.10
N ASP A 262 -3.91 -19.44 7.63
CA ASP A 262 -4.72 -19.49 8.85
C ASP A 262 -3.94 -19.08 10.10
N GLY A 263 -2.61 -19.31 10.11
CA GLY A 263 -1.73 -18.94 11.22
C GLY A 263 -1.25 -17.49 11.20
N ILE A 264 -1.73 -16.65 10.26
CA ILE A 264 -1.32 -15.23 10.17
C ILE A 264 -1.52 -14.47 11.50
N PRO A 265 -2.68 -14.58 12.19
CA PRO A 265 -2.87 -13.87 13.46
C PRO A 265 -1.85 -14.27 14.52
N THR A 266 -1.51 -15.56 14.62
CA THR A 266 -0.46 -16.05 15.55
C THR A 266 0.89 -15.45 15.17
N LEU A 267 1.27 -15.51 13.90
CA LEU A 267 2.51 -14.91 13.42
C LEU A 267 2.60 -13.40 13.73
N TYR A 268 1.52 -12.65 13.49
CA TYR A 268 1.50 -11.20 13.70
C TYR A 268 1.43 -10.80 15.17
N PHE A 269 0.62 -11.46 16.00
CA PHE A 269 0.32 -10.95 17.35
C PHE A 269 1.05 -11.70 18.48
N THR A 270 1.56 -12.91 18.22
CA THR A 270 2.42 -13.64 19.19
C THR A 270 3.88 -13.69 18.77
N GLY A 271 4.19 -13.29 17.54
CA GLY A 271 5.56 -13.26 17.02
C GLY A 271 6.13 -14.65 16.71
N ASP A 272 5.28 -15.66 16.52
CA ASP A 272 5.70 -16.98 16.05
C ASP A 272 5.90 -16.97 14.53
N LEU A 273 7.15 -16.76 14.11
CA LEU A 273 7.53 -16.71 12.69
C LEU A 273 7.37 -18.05 11.96
N ALA A 274 7.11 -19.16 12.68
CA ALA A 274 6.85 -20.45 12.08
C ALA A 274 5.36 -20.70 11.83
N ALA A 275 4.46 -19.93 12.46
CA ALA A 275 3.02 -20.13 12.38
C ALA A 275 2.42 -19.86 10.99
N SER A 276 3.04 -19.00 10.18
CA SER A 276 2.59 -18.71 8.81
C SER A 276 3.69 -18.03 7.99
N MET A 277 3.30 -17.32 6.93
CA MET A 277 4.18 -16.62 6.01
C MET A 277 4.15 -15.10 6.26
N ALA A 278 5.31 -14.53 6.58
CA ALA A 278 5.45 -13.13 6.92
C ALA A 278 5.51 -12.25 5.66
N ASN A 279 4.39 -11.64 5.26
CA ASN A 279 4.35 -10.69 4.13
C ASN A 279 5.33 -9.53 4.30
N THR A 280 6.35 -9.48 3.45
CA THR A 280 7.46 -8.53 3.55
C THR A 280 8.01 -8.24 2.16
N GLY A 281 8.19 -6.96 1.82
CA GLY A 281 8.81 -6.55 0.55
C GLY A 281 10.32 -6.49 0.65
N GLN A 282 11.01 -6.41 -0.50
CA GLN A 282 12.48 -6.39 -0.56
C GLN A 282 13.13 -5.20 0.16
N VAL A 283 12.35 -4.14 0.43
CA VAL A 283 12.82 -2.98 1.22
C VAL A 283 13.23 -3.34 2.65
N ALA A 284 12.92 -4.55 3.14
CA ALA A 284 13.37 -5.02 4.46
C ALA A 284 14.87 -4.78 4.68
N GLY A 285 15.72 -5.07 3.69
CA GLY A 285 17.17 -4.84 3.74
C GLY A 285 17.61 -3.37 3.84
N ARG A 286 16.67 -2.41 3.83
CA ARG A 286 16.91 -0.97 3.99
C ARG A 286 16.24 -0.39 5.23
N ILE A 287 15.58 -1.20 6.05
CA ILE A 287 14.87 -0.76 7.26
C ILE A 287 15.74 -1.08 8.48
N GLY A 288 16.59 -0.14 8.88
CA GLY A 288 17.56 -0.38 9.95
C GLY A 288 17.04 -0.23 11.39
N ARG A 289 15.80 0.22 11.61
CA ARG A 289 15.21 0.41 12.95
C ARG A 289 13.70 0.59 12.93
N VAL A 290 13.06 0.29 14.06
CA VAL A 290 11.68 0.67 14.39
C VAL A 290 11.65 2.16 14.74
N GLU A 291 10.71 2.88 14.15
CA GLU A 291 10.52 4.33 14.35
C GLU A 291 9.03 4.66 14.46
N ALA A 292 8.72 5.81 15.07
CA ALA A 292 7.37 6.33 15.05
C ALA A 292 6.92 6.66 13.62
N VAL A 293 5.64 6.46 13.33
CA VAL A 293 5.03 6.75 12.02
C VAL A 293 5.27 8.21 11.62
N ALA A 294 5.14 9.15 12.56
CA ALA A 294 5.36 10.56 12.31
C ALA A 294 6.79 10.86 11.83
N ASP A 295 7.79 10.20 12.43
CA ASP A 295 9.19 10.35 12.05
C ASP A 295 9.45 9.74 10.67
N ILE A 296 8.94 8.53 10.41
CA ILE A 296 9.05 7.88 9.10
C ILE A 296 8.51 8.80 7.99
N ILE A 297 7.31 9.35 8.18
CA ILE A 297 6.65 10.23 7.21
C ILE A 297 7.44 11.53 7.02
N GLY A 298 7.80 12.19 8.13
CA GLY A 298 8.51 13.47 8.10
C GLY A 298 9.87 13.34 7.43
N GLN A 299 10.66 12.33 7.81
CA GLN A 299 11.97 12.05 7.23
C GLN A 299 11.88 11.65 5.75
N THR A 300 10.89 10.85 5.38
CA THR A 300 10.67 10.47 3.97
C THR A 300 10.35 11.70 3.13
N TRP A 301 9.44 12.57 3.59
CA TRP A 301 9.05 13.77 2.87
C TRP A 301 10.19 14.79 2.73
N ALA A 302 10.92 15.06 3.81
CA ALA A 302 12.06 15.97 3.79
C ALA A 302 13.23 15.38 2.97
N GLY A 303 13.53 14.10 3.17
CA GLY A 303 14.61 13.39 2.48
C GLY A 303 14.39 13.27 0.99
N ALA A 304 13.14 13.23 0.51
CA ALA A 304 12.85 13.22 -0.92
C ALA A 304 13.32 14.53 -1.59
N ARG A 305 13.12 15.68 -0.96
CA ARG A 305 13.57 16.98 -1.47
C ARG A 305 15.10 17.04 -1.54
N ALA A 306 15.76 16.65 -0.45
CA ALA A 306 17.22 16.60 -0.40
C ALA A 306 17.80 15.69 -1.48
N ALA A 307 17.23 14.49 -1.67
CA ALA A 307 17.69 13.55 -2.68
C ALA A 307 17.55 14.08 -4.12
N LEU A 308 16.50 14.86 -4.40
CA LEU A 308 16.31 15.51 -5.71
C LEU A 308 17.33 16.65 -5.93
N ASP A 309 17.58 17.47 -4.92
CA ASP A 309 18.58 18.53 -4.98
C ASP A 309 19.99 17.96 -5.19
N ASP A 310 20.36 16.90 -4.45
CA ASP A 310 21.63 16.19 -4.62
C ASP A 310 21.76 15.56 -6.01
N ALA A 311 20.66 15.00 -6.55
CA ALA A 311 20.66 14.42 -7.89
C ALA A 311 20.87 15.49 -8.97
N ARG A 312 20.22 16.66 -8.83
CA ARG A 312 20.43 17.80 -9.72
C ARG A 312 21.88 18.30 -9.65
N ALA A 313 22.43 18.46 -8.45
CA ALA A 313 23.81 18.89 -8.28
C ALA A 313 24.83 17.94 -8.95
N ARG A 314 24.57 16.62 -8.97
CA ARG A 314 25.41 15.66 -9.70
C ARG A 314 25.32 15.76 -11.23
N LEU A 315 24.22 16.27 -11.77
CA LEU A 315 24.08 16.51 -13.23
C LEU A 315 24.82 17.78 -13.66
N ASP A 316 24.92 18.75 -12.76
CA ASP A 316 25.54 20.05 -13.00
C ASP A 316 27.06 20.08 -12.70
N ALA A 317 27.61 18.98 -12.15
CA ALA A 317 29.02 18.82 -11.78
C ALA A 317 29.88 18.31 -12.96
#